data_AF-A0A6I2ZKA1-F1
#
_entry.id   AF-A0A6I2ZKA1-F1
#
_cell.length_a   1.000
_cell.length_b   1.000
_cell.length_c   1.000
_cell.angle_alpha   90.00
_cell.angle_beta   90.00
_cell.angle_gamma   90.00
#
_symmetry.space_group_name_H-M   'P 1'
#
loop_
_entity.id
_entity.type
_entity.pdbx_description
1 polymer ?
#
loop_
_entity_poly.entity_id
_entity_poly.type
_entity_poly.pdbx_seq_one_letter_code
_entity_poly.pdbx_strand_id
1 'polypeptide(L)'
;MSTAELHEPREATPTRRTALLGGLAAGAAALASACAPGAPAESAAAGARPARPRSAPTTAVPTTAVPTTAVPPTVAPPTSSVASLPAWPATWATPGVWHVAKRLTFGPNPAVLAQIGALGATAWIDSQLNHLSIADPAVADATSFYEWSRGSAAQITARGQEWRVVVDLPLSTALRAVISERQLFERTVGFWWDHLNVDVNNDAARNHCPTYDSDVIRTHALGKFSDLLAAAAKSGAMLNYLDQSTSRADRGRVPNENYARELMELHTVGVNGGYSEADVVAVSYLFSGWTLTDKWSGTFAFNSARHALGPFASGSTTVLGWSRGSLTGQAAGESFLNHLARHRVTAQRLAHKLCVRFIGEHIGLNDRVVLAARDAYLTNDTAIAPTLRTILTSEEFARSADAKIRRPLEL
;
A
#
# COMPACT_ATOMS: atom_id res chain seq x y z
N MET A 1 54.39 -3.46 35.40
CA MET A 1 53.62 -2.20 35.41
C MET A 1 53.15 -2.00 33.98
N SER A 2 51.88 -2.22 33.64
CA SER A 2 50.68 -1.47 34.07
C SER A 2 50.79 0.00 33.63
N THR A 3 49.88 0.58 32.85
CA THR A 3 48.42 0.36 32.81
C THR A 3 47.85 0.08 31.41
N ALA A 4 46.74 -0.67 31.34
CA ALA A 4 45.91 -0.80 30.15
C ALA A 4 44.71 0.14 30.26
N GLU A 5 44.38 0.87 29.19
CA GLU A 5 43.11 1.59 29.07
C GLU A 5 42.01 0.64 28.61
N LEU A 6 40.96 0.52 29.42
CA LEU A 6 39.76 -0.24 29.08
C LEU A 6 38.88 0.61 28.15
N HIS A 7 38.64 0.13 26.94
CA HIS A 7 37.70 0.76 26.01
C HIS A 7 36.28 0.26 26.32
N GLU A 8 35.37 1.15 26.70
CA GLU A 8 33.98 0.80 26.99
C GLU A 8 33.24 0.29 25.72
N PRO A 9 32.32 -0.68 25.86
CA PRO A 9 31.51 -1.13 24.74
C PRO A 9 30.47 -0.06 24.38
N ARG A 10 30.49 0.41 23.12
CA ARG A 10 29.43 1.27 22.59
C ARG A 10 28.09 0.54 22.62
N GLU A 11 27.07 1.20 23.16
CA GLU A 11 25.70 0.68 23.21
C GLU A 11 25.17 0.31 21.82
N ALA A 12 24.48 -0.82 21.73
CA ALA A 12 23.89 -1.28 20.49
C ALA A 12 22.62 -0.49 20.16
N THR A 13 22.53 0.06 18.95
CA THR A 13 21.33 0.71 18.44
C THR A 13 20.13 -0.26 18.48
N PRO A 14 18.98 0.12 19.05
CA PRO A 14 17.85 -0.81 19.23
C PRO A 14 17.25 -1.23 17.88
N THR A 15 17.01 -2.53 17.72
CA THR A 15 16.42 -3.10 16.50
C THR A 15 14.91 -2.87 16.43
N ARG A 16 14.35 -2.84 15.21
CA ARG A 16 12.95 -2.48 14.86
C ARG A 16 11.82 -3.26 15.58
N ARG A 17 12.13 -4.25 16.41
CA ARG A 17 11.16 -5.16 17.06
C ARG A 17 10.19 -4.45 18.01
N THR A 18 10.55 -3.27 18.52
CA THR A 18 9.73 -2.47 19.47
C THR A 18 8.75 -1.50 18.78
N ALA A 19 8.93 -1.20 17.49
CA ALA A 19 8.11 -0.18 16.81
C ALA A 19 6.82 -0.74 16.19
N LEU A 20 6.80 -1.99 15.74
CA LEU A 20 5.64 -2.56 15.03
C LEU A 20 4.46 -2.96 15.91
N LEU A 21 4.62 -3.08 17.23
CA LEU A 21 3.54 -3.47 18.15
C LEU A 21 2.75 -2.28 18.73
N GLY A 22 3.25 -1.04 18.58
CA GLY A 22 2.58 0.17 19.11
C GLY A 22 1.64 0.88 18.12
N GLY A 23 1.74 0.60 16.82
CA GLY A 23 1.07 1.40 15.77
C GLY A 23 -0.41 1.12 15.53
N LEU A 24 -0.99 0.07 16.13
CA LEU A 24 -2.34 -0.42 15.79
C LEU A 24 -3.47 0.06 16.72
N ALA A 25 -3.21 0.97 17.66
CA ALA A 25 -4.18 1.36 18.70
C ALA A 25 -4.55 2.86 18.76
N ALA A 26 -4.00 3.72 17.90
CA ALA A 26 -4.12 5.18 18.03
C ALA A 26 -4.65 5.91 16.78
N GLY A 27 -5.59 5.31 16.05
CA GLY A 27 -6.09 5.81 14.75
C GLY A 27 -7.61 5.95 14.62
N ALA A 28 -8.39 5.91 15.70
CA ALA A 28 -9.86 5.90 15.62
C ALA A 28 -10.57 6.49 16.86
N ALA A 29 -10.28 7.74 17.24
CA ALA A 29 -11.08 8.48 18.24
C ALA A 29 -10.87 10.01 18.18
N ALA A 30 -11.34 10.67 17.11
CA ALA A 30 -11.41 12.14 17.06
C ALA A 30 -12.54 12.62 16.15
N LEU A 31 -13.78 12.60 16.68
CA LEU A 31 -14.94 13.45 16.30
C LEU A 31 -16.23 12.85 16.89
N ALA A 32 -16.65 13.31 18.09
CA ALA A 32 -18.07 13.45 18.47
C ALA A 32 -18.28 14.08 19.86
N SER A 33 -19.22 15.02 19.90
CA SER A 33 -20.06 15.41 21.05
C SER A 33 -19.46 16.26 22.18
N ALA A 34 -19.89 17.52 22.21
CA ALA A 34 -19.97 18.34 23.41
C ALA A 34 -21.45 18.63 23.71
N CYS A 35 -21.94 18.19 24.87
CA CYS A 35 -23.14 18.71 25.55
C CYS A 35 -23.08 18.29 27.03
N ALA A 36 -23.51 19.16 27.94
CA ALA A 36 -23.27 19.09 29.40
C ALA A 36 -24.53 18.64 30.18
N PRO A 37 -24.64 18.81 31.53
CA PRO A 37 -23.66 18.75 32.63
C PRO A 37 -24.07 17.79 33.78
N GLY A 38 -23.16 17.48 34.72
CA GLY A 38 -23.53 16.84 36.01
C GLY A 38 -22.34 16.38 36.86
N ALA A 39 -22.17 16.96 38.06
CA ALA A 39 -21.15 16.63 39.07
C ALA A 39 -21.85 16.10 40.37
N PRO A 40 -21.18 15.70 41.48
CA PRO A 40 -19.73 15.65 41.80
C PRO A 40 -19.27 14.17 42.09
N ALA A 41 -18.24 13.76 42.88
CA ALA A 41 -17.36 14.42 43.84
C ALA A 41 -16.04 13.63 44.11
N GLU A 42 -15.18 14.19 44.99
CA GLU A 42 -14.06 13.62 45.76
C GLU A 42 -12.81 13.01 45.06
N SER A 43 -11.58 13.04 45.63
CA SER A 43 -10.86 14.05 46.45
C SER A 43 -9.43 13.54 46.79
N ALA A 44 -8.37 14.20 46.31
CA ALA A 44 -7.01 14.31 46.90
C ALA A 44 -6.10 15.09 45.92
N ALA A 45 -5.63 16.32 46.15
CA ALA A 45 -4.72 16.81 47.21
C ALA A 45 -3.30 16.20 47.12
N ALA A 46 -2.18 16.95 47.11
CA ALA A 46 -1.98 18.40 47.05
C ALA A 46 -0.53 18.74 46.61
N GLY A 47 -0.24 19.99 46.23
CA GLY A 47 1.11 20.42 45.86
C GLY A 47 1.25 21.91 45.53
N ALA A 48 0.95 22.81 46.47
CA ALA A 48 0.97 24.26 46.27
C ALA A 48 2.02 24.98 47.15
N ARG A 49 2.59 26.08 46.64
CA ARG A 49 3.36 27.09 47.41
C ARG A 49 3.19 28.49 46.75
N PRO A 50 3.42 29.61 47.47
CA PRO A 50 2.28 30.49 47.78
C PRO A 50 2.41 31.94 47.27
N ALA A 51 1.28 32.67 47.27
CA ALA A 51 1.20 34.10 46.97
C ALA A 51 1.33 34.99 48.23
N ARG A 52 1.79 36.24 48.05
CA ARG A 52 1.76 37.33 49.05
C ARG A 52 0.78 38.45 48.61
N PRO A 53 0.31 39.32 49.54
CA PRO A 53 -0.97 40.04 49.37
C PRO A 53 -0.88 41.44 48.72
N ARG A 54 -2.08 41.95 48.42
CA ARG A 54 -2.42 43.20 47.70
C ARG A 54 -1.99 44.51 48.37
N SER A 55 -1.76 45.52 47.53
CA SER A 55 -2.07 46.94 47.81
C SER A 55 -2.51 47.63 46.51
N ALA A 56 -3.57 48.45 46.55
CA ALA A 56 -4.10 49.17 45.40
C ALA A 56 -3.84 50.68 45.51
N PRO A 57 -3.66 51.40 44.39
CA PRO A 57 -3.90 52.83 44.32
C PRO A 57 -5.06 53.17 43.36
N THR A 58 -5.86 54.15 43.77
CA THR A 58 -7.01 54.67 43.03
C THR A 58 -6.59 55.76 42.04
N THR A 59 -6.92 55.61 40.76
CA THR A 59 -6.98 56.72 39.80
C THR A 59 -8.17 56.53 38.86
N ALA A 60 -9.07 57.51 38.82
CA ALA A 60 -10.20 57.53 37.89
C ALA A 60 -9.74 57.96 36.48
N VAL A 61 -10.31 57.34 35.45
CA VAL A 61 -10.13 57.70 34.03
C VAL A 61 -11.51 58.02 33.45
N PRO A 62 -11.69 59.13 32.71
CA PRO A 62 -13.01 59.58 32.30
C PRO A 62 -13.59 58.76 31.14
N THR A 63 -14.90 58.53 31.18
CA THR A 63 -15.66 57.80 30.16
C THR A 63 -15.83 58.63 28.89
N THR A 64 -15.26 58.19 27.76
CA THR A 64 -15.68 58.62 26.42
C THR A 64 -16.66 57.60 25.82
N ALA A 65 -17.76 58.10 25.26
CA ALA A 65 -18.79 57.24 24.67
C ALA A 65 -18.36 56.71 23.29
N VAL A 66 -18.54 55.41 23.06
CA VAL A 66 -18.35 54.76 21.75
C VAL A 66 -19.68 54.81 20.98
N PRO A 67 -19.71 55.24 19.71
CA PRO A 67 -20.94 55.27 18.93
C PRO A 67 -21.38 53.87 18.51
N THR A 68 -22.67 53.57 18.67
CA THR A 68 -23.28 52.30 18.25
C THR A 68 -23.29 52.17 16.73
N THR A 69 -22.54 51.22 16.18
CA THR A 69 -22.67 50.81 14.77
C THR A 69 -23.86 49.88 14.60
N ALA A 70 -24.65 50.10 13.55
CA ALA A 70 -25.83 49.30 13.25
C ALA A 70 -25.45 47.90 12.74
N VAL A 71 -26.16 46.87 13.22
CA VAL A 71 -26.01 45.49 12.75
C VAL A 71 -26.62 45.37 11.34
N PRO A 72 -25.91 44.80 10.34
CA PRO A 72 -26.47 44.59 9.01
C PRO A 72 -27.59 43.54 9.05
N PRO A 73 -28.59 43.62 8.14
CA PRO A 73 -29.71 42.69 8.15
C PRO A 73 -29.28 41.25 7.87
N THR A 74 -29.77 40.31 8.68
CA THR A 74 -29.55 38.87 8.51
C THR A 74 -30.11 38.40 7.17
N VAL A 75 -29.24 38.00 6.24
CA VAL A 75 -29.65 37.28 5.03
C VAL A 75 -30.12 35.89 5.44
N ALA A 76 -31.38 35.56 5.16
CA ALA A 76 -31.91 34.22 5.42
C ALA A 76 -31.14 33.18 4.57
N PRO A 77 -30.81 32.01 5.12
CA PRO A 77 -30.13 30.97 4.35
C PRO A 77 -31.02 30.53 3.17
N PRO A 78 -30.44 30.21 2.00
CA PRO A 78 -31.22 29.72 0.88
C PRO A 78 -31.93 28.42 1.28
N THR A 79 -33.25 28.38 1.09
CA THR A 79 -34.05 27.16 1.24
C THR A 79 -33.77 26.23 0.06
N SER A 80 -32.61 25.60 0.08
CA SER A 80 -32.32 24.45 -0.77
C SER A 80 -33.29 23.33 -0.41
N SER A 81 -34.31 23.13 -1.25
CA SER A 81 -35.04 21.87 -1.23
C SER A 81 -34.02 20.76 -1.50
N VAL A 82 -33.74 19.94 -0.48
CA VAL A 82 -32.98 18.72 -0.68
C VAL A 82 -33.82 17.87 -1.63
N ALA A 83 -33.41 17.81 -2.90
CA ALA A 83 -34.05 16.94 -3.88
C ALA A 83 -34.04 15.54 -3.27
N SER A 84 -35.24 14.95 -3.10
CA SER A 84 -35.36 13.62 -2.50
C SER A 84 -34.46 12.67 -3.28
N LEU A 85 -33.51 12.03 -2.59
CA LEU A 85 -32.65 11.01 -3.18
C LEU A 85 -33.53 10.07 -4.00
N PRO A 86 -33.17 9.78 -5.26
CA PRO A 86 -34.02 8.97 -6.14
C PRO A 86 -34.38 7.68 -5.42
N ALA A 87 -35.67 7.42 -5.28
CA ALA A 87 -36.16 6.27 -4.53
C ALA A 87 -35.56 5.00 -5.16
N TRP A 88 -34.78 4.27 -4.36
CA TRP A 88 -34.08 3.07 -4.81
C TRP A 88 -35.11 2.09 -5.43
N PRO A 89 -35.09 1.83 -6.75
CA PRO A 89 -36.24 1.22 -7.45
C PRO A 89 -36.37 -0.28 -7.15
N ALA A 90 -37.33 -0.69 -6.31
CA ALA A 90 -37.47 -1.99 -5.61
C ALA A 90 -37.18 -3.33 -6.36
N THR A 91 -36.91 -3.30 -7.66
CA THR A 91 -36.37 -4.37 -8.50
C THR A 91 -34.84 -4.51 -8.49
N TRP A 92 -34.08 -3.72 -7.71
CA TRP A 92 -32.60 -3.79 -7.71
C TRP A 92 -32.04 -5.11 -7.18
N ALA A 93 -31.65 -5.97 -8.14
CA ALA A 93 -30.65 -7.02 -8.03
C ALA A 93 -30.95 -8.18 -7.06
N THR A 94 -30.76 -9.42 -7.53
CA THR A 94 -30.83 -10.60 -6.67
C THR A 94 -29.70 -10.58 -5.63
N PRO A 95 -29.80 -11.35 -4.52
CA PRO A 95 -28.72 -11.43 -3.53
C PRO A 95 -27.34 -11.76 -4.13
N GLY A 96 -27.30 -12.59 -5.18
CA GLY A 96 -26.07 -12.91 -5.92
C GLY A 96 -25.49 -11.70 -6.67
N VAL A 97 -26.34 -10.89 -7.33
CA VAL A 97 -25.90 -9.64 -8.00
C VAL A 97 -25.33 -8.65 -6.98
N TRP A 98 -26.00 -8.49 -5.83
CA TRP A 98 -25.52 -7.64 -4.73
C TRP A 98 -24.20 -8.10 -4.16
N HIS A 99 -24.03 -9.40 -3.94
CA HIS A 99 -22.77 -9.98 -3.46
C HIS A 99 -21.62 -9.67 -4.41
N VAL A 100 -21.78 -9.95 -5.71
CA VAL A 100 -20.77 -9.66 -6.74
C VAL A 100 -20.39 -8.17 -6.74
N ALA A 101 -21.38 -7.27 -6.75
CA ALA A 101 -21.12 -5.84 -6.72
C ALA A 101 -20.37 -5.41 -5.44
N LYS A 102 -20.84 -5.82 -4.25
CA LYS A 102 -20.21 -5.51 -2.95
C LYS A 102 -18.76 -6.02 -2.85
N ARG A 103 -18.43 -7.17 -3.46
CA ARG A 103 -17.09 -7.76 -3.35
C ARG A 103 -16.10 -7.22 -4.39
N LEU A 104 -16.57 -6.91 -5.59
CA LEU A 104 -15.71 -6.68 -6.76
C LEU A 104 -15.67 -5.21 -7.21
N THR A 105 -16.38 -4.33 -6.50
CA THR A 105 -16.31 -2.86 -6.67
C THR A 105 -15.94 -2.17 -5.35
N PHE A 106 -15.74 -0.86 -5.38
CA PHE A 106 -15.63 -0.03 -4.17
C PHE A 106 -16.99 0.44 -3.63
N GLY A 107 -18.08 0.17 -4.35
CA GLY A 107 -19.43 0.48 -3.93
C GLY A 107 -20.43 0.11 -5.04
N PRO A 108 -21.50 -0.66 -4.73
CA PRO A 108 -22.55 -0.93 -5.71
C PRO A 108 -23.22 0.36 -6.20
N ASN A 109 -23.32 0.52 -7.51
CA ASN A 109 -24.09 1.60 -8.14
C ASN A 109 -25.15 1.01 -9.12
N PRO A 110 -26.20 1.78 -9.49
CA PRO A 110 -27.28 1.26 -10.32
C PRO A 110 -26.83 0.69 -11.68
N ALA A 111 -25.82 1.28 -12.32
CA ALA A 111 -25.31 0.83 -13.60
C ALA A 111 -24.60 -0.53 -13.48
N VAL A 112 -23.72 -0.69 -12.48
CA VAL A 112 -23.03 -1.96 -12.18
C VAL A 112 -24.04 -3.06 -11.85
N LEU A 113 -25.03 -2.78 -11.00
CA LEU A 113 -26.07 -3.75 -10.63
C LEU A 113 -26.90 -4.19 -11.85
N ALA A 114 -27.24 -3.26 -12.75
CA ALA A 114 -27.93 -3.57 -14.00
C ALA A 114 -27.06 -4.40 -14.95
N GLN A 115 -25.77 -4.08 -15.11
CA GLN A 115 -24.83 -4.85 -15.94
C GLN A 115 -24.67 -6.29 -15.44
N ILE A 116 -24.43 -6.49 -14.14
CA ILE A 116 -24.30 -7.83 -13.55
C ILE A 116 -25.62 -8.60 -13.66
N GLY A 117 -26.76 -7.93 -13.49
CA GLY A 117 -28.09 -8.54 -13.66
C GLY A 117 -28.38 -8.99 -15.10
N ALA A 118 -27.92 -8.23 -16.10
CA ALA A 118 -28.12 -8.53 -17.52
C ALA A 118 -27.14 -9.59 -18.08
N LEU A 119 -25.86 -9.53 -17.67
CA LEU A 119 -24.82 -10.46 -18.14
C LEU A 119 -24.76 -11.77 -17.33
N GLY A 120 -25.17 -11.71 -16.05
CA GLY A 120 -24.85 -12.73 -15.06
C GLY A 120 -23.45 -12.54 -14.47
N ALA A 121 -23.27 -13.02 -13.24
CA ALA A 121 -22.06 -12.84 -12.43
C ALA A 121 -20.76 -13.22 -13.16
N THR A 122 -20.69 -14.44 -13.70
CA THR A 122 -19.47 -14.97 -14.34
C THR A 122 -19.06 -14.17 -15.58
N ALA A 123 -20.01 -13.81 -16.44
CA ALA A 123 -19.72 -13.05 -17.65
C ALA A 123 -19.28 -11.61 -17.35
N TRP A 124 -19.83 -11.00 -16.29
CA TRP A 124 -19.37 -9.70 -15.79
C TRP A 124 -17.98 -9.77 -15.13
N ILE A 125 -17.68 -10.85 -14.40
CA ILE A 125 -16.31 -11.10 -13.89
C ILE A 125 -15.32 -11.23 -15.06
N ASP A 126 -15.67 -11.97 -16.10
CA ASP A 126 -14.81 -12.18 -17.27
C ASP A 126 -14.57 -10.88 -18.06
N SER A 127 -15.56 -10.00 -18.19
CA SER A 127 -15.35 -8.68 -18.82
C SER A 127 -14.47 -7.77 -17.97
N GLN A 128 -14.65 -7.76 -16.65
CA GLN A 128 -13.84 -6.99 -15.70
C GLN A 128 -12.38 -7.47 -15.62
N LEU A 129 -12.13 -8.78 -15.76
CA LEU A 129 -10.78 -9.33 -15.88
C LEU A 129 -10.10 -8.89 -17.20
N ASN A 130 -10.88 -8.69 -18.27
CA ASN A 130 -10.43 -8.06 -19.51
C ASN A 130 -10.52 -6.52 -19.48
N HIS A 131 -9.99 -5.91 -18.41
CA HIS A 131 -10.09 -4.47 -18.14
C HIS A 131 -9.67 -3.55 -19.31
N LEU A 132 -8.77 -3.99 -20.20
CA LEU A 132 -8.35 -3.21 -21.37
C LEU A 132 -9.47 -3.04 -22.42
N SER A 133 -10.46 -3.94 -22.45
CA SER A 133 -11.65 -3.82 -23.32
C SER A 133 -12.70 -2.84 -22.80
N ILE A 134 -12.57 -2.37 -21.55
CA ILE A 134 -13.47 -1.40 -20.93
C ILE A 134 -12.87 -0.01 -21.15
N ALA A 135 -13.58 0.86 -21.88
CA ALA A 135 -13.22 2.27 -21.99
C ALA A 135 -13.43 2.98 -20.65
N ASP A 136 -12.55 3.92 -20.29
CA ASP A 136 -12.65 4.65 -19.01
C ASP A 136 -12.25 6.14 -19.16
N PRO A 137 -12.96 6.90 -20.03
CA PRO A 137 -12.61 8.29 -20.32
C PRO A 137 -12.83 9.21 -19.11
N ALA A 138 -13.87 8.95 -18.30
CA ALA A 138 -14.19 9.76 -17.11
C ALA A 138 -13.02 9.81 -16.11
N VAL A 139 -12.30 8.69 -15.94
CA VAL A 139 -11.07 8.65 -15.13
C VAL A 139 -9.94 9.47 -15.75
N ALA A 140 -9.75 9.43 -17.06
CA ALA A 140 -8.70 10.21 -17.73
C ALA A 140 -8.92 11.72 -17.56
N ASP A 141 -10.17 12.17 -17.76
CA ASP A 141 -10.55 13.57 -17.61
C ASP A 141 -10.45 14.03 -16.15
N ALA A 142 -11.06 13.30 -15.22
CA ALA A 142 -11.16 13.73 -13.83
C ALA A 142 -9.84 13.58 -13.05
N THR A 143 -8.94 12.65 -13.44
CA THR A 143 -7.59 12.58 -12.82
C THR A 143 -6.60 13.60 -13.39
N SER A 144 -6.97 14.36 -14.42
CA SER A 144 -6.10 15.39 -15.00
C SER A 144 -5.77 16.54 -14.02
N PHE A 145 -6.65 16.82 -13.05
CA PHE A 145 -6.47 17.84 -12.01
C PHE A 145 -5.38 17.48 -10.97
N TYR A 146 -5.04 16.20 -10.82
CA TYR A 146 -4.04 15.71 -9.87
C TYR A 146 -2.66 15.62 -10.53
N GLU A 147 -2.07 16.77 -10.84
CA GLU A 147 -0.82 16.85 -11.58
C GLU A 147 0.34 16.11 -10.89
N TRP A 148 0.41 16.08 -9.56
CA TRP A 148 1.45 15.36 -8.83
C TRP A 148 1.18 13.85 -8.70
N SER A 149 0.01 13.35 -9.15
CA SER A 149 -0.23 11.91 -9.29
C SER A 149 0.29 11.33 -10.61
N ARG A 150 0.97 12.13 -11.47
CA ARG A 150 1.35 11.72 -12.83
C ARG A 150 2.66 12.36 -13.35
N GLY A 151 3.38 11.57 -14.14
CA GLY A 151 4.66 11.96 -14.77
C GLY A 151 5.86 11.32 -14.07
N SER A 152 7.03 11.42 -14.71
CA SER A 152 8.28 10.85 -14.19
C SER A 152 8.80 11.60 -12.96
N ALA A 153 9.65 10.95 -12.16
CA ALA A 153 10.27 11.57 -10.99
C ALA A 153 11.04 12.86 -11.31
N ALA A 154 11.68 12.93 -12.48
CA ALA A 154 12.31 14.14 -12.98
C ALA A 154 11.29 15.26 -13.27
N GLN A 155 10.11 14.93 -13.82
CA GLN A 155 9.03 15.90 -14.04
C GLN A 155 8.41 16.39 -12.72
N ILE A 156 8.21 15.51 -11.75
CA ILE A 156 7.74 15.87 -10.40
C ILE A 156 8.74 16.81 -9.72
N THR A 157 10.03 16.45 -9.73
CA THR A 157 11.10 17.30 -9.17
C THR A 157 11.20 18.66 -9.88
N ALA A 158 11.06 18.70 -11.22
CA ALA A 158 11.12 19.93 -11.98
C ALA A 158 9.95 20.89 -11.72
N ARG A 159 8.79 20.39 -11.28
CA ARG A 159 7.66 21.21 -10.81
C ARG A 159 7.88 21.74 -9.38
N GLY A 160 8.75 21.10 -8.61
CA GLY A 160 8.86 21.27 -7.16
C GLY A 160 7.57 20.85 -6.44
N GLN A 161 7.44 21.20 -5.15
CA GLN A 161 6.30 20.86 -4.30
C GLN A 161 6.02 19.34 -4.25
N GLU A 162 7.08 18.53 -4.24
CA GLU A 162 7.11 17.07 -4.18
C GLU A 162 6.14 16.49 -3.13
N TRP A 163 6.00 17.17 -2.00
CA TRP A 163 5.06 16.82 -0.92
C TRP A 163 3.61 16.66 -1.41
N ARG A 164 3.21 17.34 -2.49
CA ARG A 164 1.88 17.20 -3.10
C ARG A 164 1.59 15.80 -3.62
N VAL A 165 2.59 14.97 -3.93
CA VAL A 165 2.35 13.56 -4.32
C VAL A 165 1.60 12.80 -3.21
N VAL A 166 1.88 13.13 -1.94
CA VAL A 166 1.20 12.54 -0.74
C VAL A 166 -0.30 12.87 -0.71
N VAL A 167 -0.73 13.92 -1.41
CA VAL A 167 -2.14 14.36 -1.47
C VAL A 167 -2.78 13.95 -2.81
N ASP A 168 -2.14 14.30 -3.92
CA ASP A 168 -2.66 14.08 -5.27
C ASP A 168 -2.80 12.58 -5.60
N LEU A 169 -1.86 11.72 -5.20
CA LEU A 169 -1.91 10.29 -5.55
C LEU A 169 -3.01 9.51 -4.78
N PRO A 170 -3.18 9.68 -3.45
CA PRO A 170 -4.33 9.11 -2.74
C PRO A 170 -5.68 9.65 -3.21
N LEU A 171 -5.79 10.95 -3.53
CA LEU A 171 -7.04 11.52 -4.05
C LEU A 171 -7.38 11.00 -5.45
N SER A 172 -6.38 10.90 -6.35
CA SER A 172 -6.52 10.26 -7.67
C SER A 172 -6.96 8.79 -7.54
N THR A 173 -6.45 8.07 -6.53
CA THR A 173 -6.87 6.69 -6.21
C THR A 173 -8.31 6.61 -5.72
N ALA A 174 -8.71 7.47 -4.77
CA ALA A 174 -10.07 7.53 -4.26
C ALA A 174 -11.09 7.93 -5.34
N LEU A 175 -10.71 8.84 -6.23
CA LEU A 175 -11.54 9.23 -7.37
C LEU A 175 -11.77 8.05 -8.32
N ARG A 176 -10.70 7.32 -8.69
CA ARG A 176 -10.80 6.11 -9.54
C ARG A 176 -11.69 5.04 -8.92
N ALA A 177 -11.57 4.81 -7.61
CA ALA A 177 -12.45 3.89 -6.89
C ALA A 177 -13.95 4.23 -7.08
N VAL A 178 -14.30 5.51 -7.13
CA VAL A 178 -15.71 5.97 -7.31
C VAL A 178 -16.16 5.94 -8.77
N ILE A 179 -15.35 6.42 -9.71
CA ILE A 179 -15.81 6.72 -11.09
C ILE A 179 -15.36 5.73 -12.17
N SER A 180 -14.37 4.87 -11.89
CA SER A 180 -13.85 3.93 -12.90
C SER A 180 -14.86 2.85 -13.22
N GLU A 181 -15.04 2.54 -14.51
CA GLU A 181 -15.79 1.35 -14.95
C GLU A 181 -14.98 0.04 -14.75
N ARG A 182 -13.66 0.14 -14.53
CA ARG A 182 -12.72 -0.98 -14.35
C ARG A 182 -12.61 -1.40 -12.88
N GLN A 183 -13.73 -1.52 -12.19
CA GLN A 183 -13.81 -1.70 -10.74
C GLN A 183 -12.97 -2.87 -10.19
N LEU A 184 -12.96 -4.05 -10.83
CA LEU A 184 -12.15 -5.18 -10.36
C LEU A 184 -10.63 -4.95 -10.55
N PHE A 185 -10.25 -4.23 -11.60
CA PHE A 185 -8.87 -3.82 -11.83
C PHE A 185 -8.41 -2.86 -10.73
N GLU A 186 -9.20 -1.84 -10.43
CA GLU A 186 -8.93 -0.88 -9.35
C GLU A 186 -8.85 -1.56 -7.97
N ARG A 187 -9.73 -2.53 -7.68
CA ARG A 187 -9.67 -3.38 -6.47
C ARG A 187 -8.37 -4.19 -6.37
N THR A 188 -7.85 -4.64 -7.52
CA THR A 188 -6.62 -5.43 -7.64
C THR A 188 -5.36 -4.53 -7.57
N VAL A 189 -5.39 -3.33 -8.15
CA VAL A 189 -4.36 -2.29 -7.98
C VAL A 189 -4.16 -1.97 -6.50
N GLY A 190 -5.25 -1.75 -5.76
CA GLY A 190 -5.19 -1.51 -4.31
C GLY A 190 -4.68 -2.72 -3.50
N PHE A 191 -4.81 -3.95 -4.00
CA PHE A 191 -4.19 -5.14 -3.39
C PHE A 191 -2.68 -5.16 -3.63
N TRP A 192 -2.21 -4.79 -4.82
CA TRP A 192 -0.78 -4.80 -5.14
C TRP A 192 -0.02 -3.64 -4.49
N TRP A 193 -0.63 -2.47 -4.32
CA TRP A 193 -0.10 -1.39 -3.49
C TRP A 193 0.07 -1.80 -2.01
N ASP A 194 -0.86 -2.59 -1.47
CA ASP A 194 -0.78 -3.17 -0.12
C ASP A 194 0.28 -4.28 -0.03
N HIS A 195 0.46 -5.07 -1.09
CA HIS A 195 1.38 -6.20 -1.12
C HIS A 195 2.84 -5.83 -1.42
N LEU A 196 3.08 -4.87 -2.30
CA LEU A 196 4.40 -4.35 -2.69
C LEU A 196 4.50 -2.88 -2.23
N ASN A 197 4.32 -2.66 -0.93
CA ASN A 197 4.14 -1.32 -0.39
C ASN A 197 5.39 -0.45 -0.54
N VAL A 198 5.18 0.78 -1.00
CA VAL A 198 6.11 1.90 -0.88
C VAL A 198 5.40 3.04 -0.17
N ASP A 199 5.97 3.54 0.92
CA ASP A 199 5.39 4.69 1.61
C ASP A 199 5.64 6.00 0.83
N VAL A 200 4.56 6.61 0.34
CA VAL A 200 4.59 7.90 -0.36
C VAL A 200 5.13 9.04 0.52
N ASN A 201 5.13 8.88 1.84
CA ASN A 201 5.73 9.83 2.77
C ASN A 201 7.26 9.75 2.81
N ASN A 202 7.91 8.69 2.31
CA ASN A 202 9.37 8.60 2.25
C ASN A 202 9.92 9.59 1.22
N ASP A 203 10.73 10.57 1.66
CA ASP A 203 11.26 11.64 0.80
C ASP A 203 12.06 11.14 -0.41
N ALA A 204 12.78 10.02 -0.28
CA ALA A 204 13.59 9.46 -1.36
C ALA A 204 12.77 8.65 -2.38
N ALA A 205 11.60 8.12 -1.98
CA ALA A 205 10.71 7.34 -2.84
C ALA A 205 9.55 8.16 -3.44
N ARG A 206 9.14 9.25 -2.77
CA ARG A 206 7.93 10.04 -3.09
C ARG A 206 7.80 10.40 -4.57
N ASN A 207 8.85 10.97 -5.18
CA ASN A 207 8.79 11.42 -6.57
C ASN A 207 8.65 10.27 -7.58
N HIS A 208 8.98 9.05 -7.19
CA HIS A 208 8.85 7.85 -8.00
C HIS A 208 7.49 7.13 -7.80
N CYS A 209 6.70 7.51 -6.79
CA CYS A 209 5.40 6.90 -6.53
C CYS A 209 4.39 7.03 -7.68
N PRO A 210 4.33 8.14 -8.46
CA PRO A 210 3.48 8.24 -9.64
C PRO A 210 3.80 7.23 -10.74
N THR A 211 5.07 7.03 -11.09
CA THR A 211 5.47 5.99 -12.07
C THR A 211 5.41 4.59 -11.48
N TYR A 212 5.57 4.44 -10.16
CA TYR A 212 5.31 3.17 -9.48
C TYR A 212 3.84 2.77 -9.59
N ASP A 213 2.92 3.72 -9.45
CA ASP A 213 1.50 3.49 -9.70
C ASP A 213 1.24 3.06 -11.15
N SER A 214 1.64 3.88 -12.13
CA SER A 214 1.29 3.65 -13.54
C SER A 214 2.05 2.48 -14.16
N ASP A 215 3.37 2.48 -14.05
CA ASP A 215 4.27 1.67 -14.88
C ASP A 215 4.62 0.33 -14.21
N VAL A 216 4.37 0.20 -12.90
CA VAL A 216 4.58 -1.04 -12.13
C VAL A 216 3.25 -1.62 -11.69
N ILE A 217 2.55 -0.96 -10.75
CA ILE A 217 1.37 -1.56 -10.11
C ILE A 217 0.23 -1.73 -11.12
N ARG A 218 -0.19 -0.66 -11.79
CA ARG A 218 -1.31 -0.67 -12.75
C ARG A 218 -1.01 -1.50 -13.99
N THR A 219 0.16 -1.30 -14.58
CA THR A 219 0.58 -2.02 -15.80
C THR A 219 0.54 -3.54 -15.63
N HIS A 220 0.89 -4.05 -14.45
CA HIS A 220 0.95 -5.49 -14.20
C HIS A 220 -0.19 -6.03 -13.31
N ALA A 221 -1.15 -5.23 -12.86
CA ALA A 221 -2.15 -5.61 -11.84
C ALA A 221 -2.94 -6.90 -12.17
N LEU A 222 -3.31 -7.10 -13.44
CA LEU A 222 -3.98 -8.31 -13.94
C LEU A 222 -3.08 -9.17 -14.84
N GLY A 223 -1.81 -8.79 -14.98
CA GLY A 223 -0.79 -9.48 -15.77
C GLY A 223 -0.16 -10.67 -15.03
N LYS A 224 1.17 -10.82 -15.11
CA LYS A 224 1.93 -11.84 -14.39
C LYS A 224 2.59 -11.26 -13.14
N PHE A 225 2.59 -12.03 -12.04
CA PHE A 225 3.34 -11.64 -10.84
C PHE A 225 4.86 -11.66 -11.06
N SER A 226 5.39 -12.53 -11.94
CA SER A 226 6.82 -12.48 -12.29
C SER A 226 7.23 -11.11 -12.81
N ASP A 227 6.38 -10.51 -13.63
CA ASP A 227 6.65 -9.27 -14.33
C ASP A 227 6.45 -8.09 -13.36
N LEU A 228 5.37 -8.12 -12.57
CA LEU A 228 5.13 -7.16 -11.47
C LEU A 228 6.28 -7.14 -10.46
N LEU A 229 6.75 -8.31 -10.01
CA LEU A 229 7.84 -8.43 -9.04
C LEU A 229 9.16 -7.90 -9.62
N ALA A 230 9.47 -8.23 -10.88
CA ALA A 230 10.66 -7.76 -11.57
C ALA A 230 10.63 -6.24 -11.85
N ALA A 231 9.47 -5.70 -12.21
CA ALA A 231 9.27 -4.26 -12.39
C ALA A 231 9.38 -3.52 -11.04
N ALA A 232 8.78 -4.04 -9.97
CA ALA A 232 8.89 -3.47 -8.64
C ALA A 232 10.34 -3.50 -8.13
N ALA A 233 11.07 -4.60 -8.29
CA ALA A 233 12.47 -4.73 -7.89
C ALA A 233 13.42 -3.70 -8.54
N LYS A 234 13.03 -3.16 -9.70
CA LYS A 234 13.82 -2.21 -10.48
C LYS A 234 13.29 -0.78 -10.42
N SER A 235 12.17 -0.54 -9.74
CA SER A 235 11.55 0.78 -9.69
C SER A 235 12.34 1.74 -8.80
N GLY A 236 12.43 3.02 -9.18
CA GLY A 236 13.06 4.04 -8.32
C GLY A 236 12.37 4.19 -6.96
N ALA A 237 11.06 3.92 -6.90
CA ALA A 237 10.28 3.92 -5.66
C ALA A 237 10.78 2.85 -4.68
N MET A 238 10.81 1.58 -5.11
CA MET A 238 11.25 0.46 -4.27
C MET A 238 12.75 0.52 -3.96
N LEU A 239 13.58 0.89 -4.95
CA LEU A 239 15.03 0.99 -4.77
C LEU A 239 15.44 2.07 -3.77
N ASN A 240 14.73 3.19 -3.70
CA ASN A 240 15.00 4.23 -2.69
C ASN A 240 14.29 3.95 -1.37
N TYR A 241 13.07 3.38 -1.39
CA TYR A 241 12.31 3.07 -0.17
C TYR A 241 13.03 2.08 0.74
N LEU A 242 13.71 1.08 0.15
CA LEU A 242 14.42 0.01 0.87
C LEU A 242 15.94 0.21 0.89
N ASP A 243 16.41 1.45 0.68
CA ASP A 243 17.83 1.88 0.62
C ASP A 243 18.71 1.13 -0.40
N GLN A 244 18.10 0.32 -1.26
CA GLN A 244 18.78 -0.58 -2.20
C GLN A 244 19.61 0.17 -3.23
N SER A 245 19.22 1.37 -3.64
CA SER A 245 19.99 2.22 -4.58
C SER A 245 21.40 2.58 -4.07
N THR A 246 21.65 2.44 -2.77
CA THR A 246 22.97 2.63 -2.15
C THR A 246 23.71 1.31 -1.85
N SER A 247 23.03 0.17 -1.95
CA SER A 247 23.51 -1.16 -1.58
C SER A 247 24.69 -1.60 -2.46
N ARG A 248 25.82 -1.97 -1.84
CA ARG A 248 27.09 -2.25 -2.51
C ARG A 248 27.97 -3.22 -1.73
N ALA A 249 28.67 -4.08 -2.46
CA ALA A 249 29.49 -5.19 -1.94
C ALA A 249 30.97 -5.11 -2.37
N ASP A 250 31.47 -3.90 -2.67
CA ASP A 250 32.87 -3.64 -3.02
C ASP A 250 33.71 -3.19 -1.82
N ARG A 251 35.04 -3.33 -1.94
CA ARG A 251 36.03 -2.84 -0.95
C ARG A 251 35.75 -3.34 0.47
N GLY A 252 35.32 -4.60 0.60
CA GLY A 252 35.02 -5.25 1.88
C GLY A 252 33.72 -4.80 2.55
N ARG A 253 32.85 -4.04 1.86
CA ARG A 253 31.53 -3.68 2.38
C ARG A 253 30.56 -4.85 2.24
N VAL A 254 29.68 -4.98 3.22
CA VAL A 254 28.51 -5.87 3.16
C VAL A 254 27.35 -5.07 2.55
N PRO A 255 26.60 -5.63 1.58
CA PRO A 255 25.44 -4.97 0.99
C PRO A 255 24.29 -4.83 2.00
N ASN A 256 23.37 -3.87 1.74
CA ASN A 256 22.18 -3.69 2.56
C ASN A 256 21.23 -4.88 2.36
N GLU A 257 20.82 -5.50 3.46
CA GLU A 257 19.96 -6.67 3.49
C GLU A 257 18.47 -6.36 3.40
N ASN A 258 18.05 -5.10 3.63
CA ASN A 258 16.63 -4.79 3.84
C ASN A 258 15.76 -5.20 2.63
N TYR A 259 16.24 -4.93 1.40
CA TYR A 259 15.55 -5.38 0.19
C TYR A 259 15.45 -6.92 0.09
N ALA A 260 16.54 -7.64 0.36
CA ALA A 260 16.58 -9.11 0.32
C ALA A 260 15.65 -9.74 1.36
N ARG A 261 15.59 -9.13 2.55
CA ARG A 261 14.67 -9.50 3.63
C ARG A 261 13.23 -9.31 3.19
N GLU A 262 12.82 -8.07 2.89
CA GLU A 262 11.43 -7.77 2.55
C GLU A 262 10.95 -8.51 1.30
N LEU A 263 11.82 -8.71 0.30
CA LEU A 263 11.57 -9.58 -0.85
C LEU A 263 11.13 -10.99 -0.42
N MET A 264 11.81 -11.62 0.55
CA MET A 264 11.48 -12.96 1.00
C MET A 264 10.34 -12.99 2.04
N GLU A 265 10.37 -12.16 3.09
CA GLU A 265 9.38 -12.25 4.19
C GLU A 265 8.04 -11.56 3.91
N LEU A 266 8.03 -10.49 3.11
CA LEU A 266 6.83 -9.71 2.84
C LEU A 266 6.29 -10.03 1.44
N HIS A 267 7.12 -9.85 0.42
CA HIS A 267 6.72 -9.84 -0.98
C HIS A 267 6.55 -11.23 -1.61
N THR A 268 7.26 -12.26 -1.15
CA THR A 268 7.24 -13.60 -1.78
C THR A 268 6.88 -14.74 -0.82
N VAL A 269 7.86 -15.50 -0.33
CA VAL A 269 7.64 -16.78 0.39
C VAL A 269 7.09 -16.63 1.80
N GLY A 270 7.19 -15.45 2.42
CA GLY A 270 6.75 -15.20 3.78
C GLY A 270 7.80 -15.53 4.83
N VAL A 271 7.69 -14.93 6.02
CA VAL A 271 8.63 -15.12 7.15
C VAL A 271 8.91 -16.59 7.53
N ASN A 272 7.93 -17.48 7.33
CA ASN A 272 8.07 -18.93 7.54
C ASN A 272 8.34 -19.69 6.23
N GLY A 273 8.96 -19.04 5.25
CA GLY A 273 9.11 -19.53 3.87
C GLY A 273 10.18 -20.60 3.66
N GLY A 274 10.90 -20.99 4.72
CA GLY A 274 11.94 -22.03 4.66
C GLY A 274 13.34 -21.52 4.34
N TYR A 275 13.63 -20.24 4.60
CA TYR A 275 14.97 -19.65 4.54
C TYR A 275 15.47 -19.24 5.93
N SER A 276 16.77 -19.00 6.05
CA SER A 276 17.48 -18.59 7.26
C SER A 276 17.99 -17.16 7.16
N GLU A 277 18.46 -16.60 8.28
CA GLU A 277 19.13 -15.30 8.30
C GLU A 277 20.35 -15.27 7.37
N ALA A 278 21.13 -16.36 7.33
CA ALA A 278 22.28 -16.46 6.42
C ALA A 278 21.88 -16.42 4.94
N ASP A 279 20.67 -16.88 4.60
CA ASP A 279 20.14 -16.77 3.24
C ASP A 279 19.74 -15.33 2.89
N VAL A 280 19.24 -14.54 3.86
CA VAL A 280 19.00 -13.09 3.67
C VAL A 280 20.32 -12.38 3.35
N VAL A 281 21.37 -12.66 4.13
CA VAL A 281 22.72 -12.12 3.89
C VAL A 281 23.27 -12.59 2.54
N ALA A 282 23.07 -13.85 2.15
CA ALA A 282 23.52 -14.33 0.85
C ALA A 282 22.79 -13.63 -0.31
N VAL A 283 21.46 -13.53 -0.23
CA VAL A 283 20.60 -12.93 -1.27
C VAL A 283 20.87 -11.44 -1.47
N SER A 284 21.25 -10.69 -0.42
CA SER A 284 21.58 -9.27 -0.57
C SER A 284 22.79 -9.01 -1.48
N TYR A 285 23.72 -9.97 -1.62
CA TYR A 285 24.79 -9.91 -2.62
C TYR A 285 24.27 -9.98 -4.06
N LEU A 286 23.22 -10.78 -4.35
CA LEU A 286 22.65 -10.89 -5.70
C LEU A 286 22.13 -9.54 -6.23
N PHE A 287 21.59 -8.71 -5.34
CA PHE A 287 21.06 -7.39 -5.66
C PHE A 287 22.06 -6.24 -5.44
N SER A 288 23.24 -6.52 -4.88
CA SER A 288 24.28 -5.50 -4.67
C SER A 288 24.64 -4.79 -5.99
N GLY A 289 24.74 -3.46 -5.97
CA GLY A 289 24.98 -2.65 -7.17
C GLY A 289 23.75 -2.40 -8.06
N TRP A 290 22.55 -2.91 -7.72
CA TRP A 290 21.29 -2.43 -8.32
C TRP A 290 21.05 -1.00 -7.81
N THR A 291 21.00 -0.03 -8.72
CA THR A 291 21.04 1.40 -8.43
C THR A 291 20.15 2.17 -9.40
N LEU A 292 20.07 3.48 -9.22
CA LEU A 292 19.58 4.40 -10.23
C LEU A 292 20.75 5.02 -11.01
N THR A 293 20.52 5.46 -12.25
CA THR A 293 21.52 6.22 -13.04
C THR A 293 21.94 7.50 -12.33
N ASP A 294 20.96 8.14 -11.68
CA ASP A 294 21.07 9.31 -10.83
C ASP A 294 19.86 9.34 -9.88
N LYS A 295 19.90 10.19 -8.85
CA LYS A 295 18.87 10.22 -7.80
C LYS A 295 17.54 10.88 -8.23
N TRP A 296 17.45 11.45 -9.43
CA TRP A 296 16.30 12.26 -9.85
C TRP A 296 15.48 11.61 -10.98
N SER A 297 16.14 10.97 -11.95
CA SER A 297 15.47 10.36 -13.10
C SER A 297 14.63 9.14 -12.71
N GLY A 298 15.07 8.37 -11.72
CA GLY A 298 14.41 7.12 -11.32
C GLY A 298 14.68 5.94 -12.26
N THR A 299 15.60 6.09 -13.22
CA THR A 299 15.94 5.04 -14.17
C THR A 299 16.84 3.98 -13.53
N PHE A 300 16.43 2.72 -13.60
CA PHE A 300 17.23 1.57 -13.16
C PHE A 300 18.60 1.50 -13.85
N ALA A 301 19.63 1.16 -13.08
CA ALA A 301 20.95 0.81 -13.58
C ALA A 301 21.60 -0.29 -12.72
N PHE A 302 22.47 -1.10 -13.33
CA PHE A 302 23.33 -2.04 -12.62
C PHE A 302 24.78 -1.57 -12.64
N ASN A 303 25.35 -1.35 -11.45
CA ASN A 303 26.74 -0.95 -11.28
C ASN A 303 27.58 -2.15 -10.85
N SER A 304 28.24 -2.81 -11.82
CA SER A 304 29.10 -3.97 -11.59
C SER A 304 30.27 -3.69 -10.63
N ALA A 305 30.80 -2.46 -10.59
CA ALA A 305 31.86 -2.06 -9.66
C ALA A 305 31.38 -1.89 -8.20
N ARG A 306 30.07 -1.99 -7.95
CA ARG A 306 29.44 -2.09 -6.62
C ARG A 306 28.94 -3.50 -6.30
N HIS A 307 29.10 -4.46 -7.20
CA HIS A 307 28.53 -5.80 -7.09
C HIS A 307 29.57 -6.85 -6.69
N ALA A 308 29.15 -7.82 -5.88
CA ALA A 308 29.84 -9.07 -5.68
C ALA A 308 28.82 -10.19 -5.47
N LEU A 309 29.16 -11.42 -5.83
CA LEU A 309 28.27 -12.59 -5.63
C LEU A 309 28.30 -13.15 -4.20
N GLY A 310 29.23 -12.69 -3.35
CA GLY A 310 29.33 -13.11 -1.95
C GLY A 310 29.40 -14.64 -1.81
N PRO A 311 28.58 -15.25 -0.94
CA PRO A 311 28.50 -16.71 -0.80
C PRO A 311 28.25 -17.45 -2.12
N PHE A 312 27.47 -16.88 -3.03
CA PHE A 312 27.17 -17.51 -4.31
C PHE A 312 28.38 -17.59 -5.26
N ALA A 313 29.50 -16.92 -5.00
CA ALA A 313 30.67 -16.92 -5.89
C ALA A 313 31.14 -18.36 -6.25
N SER A 314 31.07 -19.30 -5.30
CA SER A 314 31.40 -20.73 -5.49
C SER A 314 30.51 -21.46 -6.51
N GLY A 315 29.30 -20.95 -6.77
CA GLY A 315 28.26 -21.62 -7.57
C GLY A 315 27.52 -22.75 -6.84
N SER A 316 28.02 -23.21 -5.68
CA SER A 316 27.41 -24.31 -4.91
C SER A 316 26.33 -23.86 -3.92
N THR A 317 26.30 -22.58 -3.55
CA THR A 317 25.30 -22.04 -2.62
C THR A 317 23.91 -22.06 -3.23
N THR A 318 22.95 -22.60 -2.48
CA THR A 318 21.53 -22.67 -2.85
C THR A 318 20.65 -21.99 -1.83
N VAL A 319 19.64 -21.25 -2.27
CA VAL A 319 18.60 -20.66 -1.39
C VAL A 319 17.23 -21.04 -1.94
N LEU A 320 16.36 -21.61 -1.09
CA LEU A 320 14.99 -22.02 -1.47
C LEU A 320 14.94 -22.90 -2.74
N GLY A 321 15.93 -23.78 -2.91
CA GLY A 321 16.07 -24.65 -4.09
C GLY A 321 16.62 -23.99 -5.35
N TRP A 322 16.91 -22.68 -5.33
CA TRP A 322 17.58 -21.97 -6.43
C TRP A 322 19.10 -22.03 -6.30
N SER A 323 19.80 -22.11 -7.43
CA SER A 323 21.23 -21.83 -7.57
C SER A 323 21.43 -20.87 -8.74
N ARG A 324 22.45 -20.01 -8.67
CA ARG A 324 22.83 -19.13 -9.80
C ARG A 324 23.36 -19.90 -11.01
N GLY A 325 23.82 -21.14 -10.86
CA GLY A 325 24.54 -21.87 -11.91
C GLY A 325 25.73 -21.06 -12.45
N SER A 326 25.72 -20.76 -13.74
CA SER A 326 26.74 -19.91 -14.40
C SER A 326 26.41 -18.40 -14.38
N LEU A 327 25.21 -17.99 -13.95
CA LEU A 327 24.78 -16.59 -13.99
C LEU A 327 25.62 -15.70 -13.07
N THR A 328 25.78 -14.43 -13.46
CA THR A 328 26.55 -13.42 -12.74
C THR A 328 25.86 -12.05 -12.83
N GLY A 329 26.22 -11.13 -11.92
CA GLY A 329 25.71 -9.76 -11.93
C GLY A 329 24.18 -9.67 -11.86
N GLN A 330 23.62 -8.69 -12.56
CA GLN A 330 22.17 -8.46 -12.66
C GLN A 330 21.37 -9.73 -13.01
N ALA A 331 21.85 -10.54 -13.96
CA ALA A 331 21.15 -11.74 -14.43
C ALA A 331 20.95 -12.80 -13.32
N ALA A 332 21.86 -12.87 -12.34
CA ALA A 332 21.69 -13.75 -11.19
C ALA A 332 20.54 -13.27 -10.27
N GLY A 333 20.45 -11.97 -9.99
CA GLY A 333 19.34 -11.38 -9.22
C GLY A 333 17.99 -11.51 -9.94
N GLU A 334 17.96 -11.29 -11.25
CA GLU A 334 16.75 -11.47 -12.08
C GLU A 334 16.27 -12.92 -12.09
N SER A 335 17.18 -13.89 -12.21
CA SER A 335 16.84 -15.32 -12.10
C SER A 335 16.28 -15.68 -10.73
N PHE A 336 16.82 -15.11 -9.65
CA PHE A 336 16.30 -15.34 -8.30
C PHE A 336 14.90 -14.75 -8.09
N LEU A 337 14.62 -13.54 -8.59
CA LEU A 337 13.25 -12.98 -8.61
C LEU A 337 12.28 -13.88 -9.40
N ASN A 338 12.72 -14.36 -10.56
CA ASN A 338 11.93 -15.22 -11.45
C ASN A 338 11.61 -16.58 -10.80
N HIS A 339 12.53 -17.11 -9.98
CA HIS A 339 12.34 -18.29 -9.15
C HIS A 339 11.36 -18.03 -8.00
N LEU A 340 11.58 -16.97 -7.21
CA LEU A 340 10.68 -16.63 -6.08
C LEU A 340 9.23 -16.41 -6.53
N ALA A 341 9.02 -15.78 -7.69
CA ALA A 341 7.68 -15.60 -8.27
C ALA A 341 6.97 -16.93 -8.59
N ARG A 342 7.72 -17.97 -8.95
CA ARG A 342 7.20 -19.32 -9.28
C ARG A 342 7.29 -20.32 -8.11
N HIS A 343 7.88 -19.90 -6.99
CA HIS A 343 8.01 -20.77 -5.83
C HIS A 343 6.62 -21.13 -5.26
N ARG A 344 6.39 -22.42 -4.99
CA ARG A 344 5.06 -22.94 -4.60
C ARG A 344 4.50 -22.24 -3.35
N VAL A 345 5.37 -21.88 -2.41
CA VAL A 345 4.98 -21.15 -1.19
C VAL A 345 4.52 -19.72 -1.52
N THR A 346 5.21 -19.01 -2.43
CA THR A 346 4.78 -17.69 -2.93
C THR A 346 3.40 -17.79 -3.58
N ALA A 347 3.22 -18.74 -4.50
CA ALA A 347 1.94 -18.96 -5.17
C ALA A 347 0.80 -19.23 -4.17
N GLN A 348 1.02 -20.08 -3.15
CA GLN A 348 -0.01 -20.41 -2.16
C GLN A 348 -0.30 -19.23 -1.21
N ARG A 349 0.72 -18.46 -0.82
CA ARG A 349 0.56 -17.25 0.00
C ARG A 349 -0.17 -16.13 -0.76
N LEU A 350 0.14 -15.92 -2.05
CA LEU A 350 -0.58 -14.96 -2.89
C LEU A 350 -2.03 -15.39 -3.10
N ALA A 351 -2.27 -16.65 -3.45
CA ALA A 351 -3.62 -17.21 -3.57
C ALA A 351 -4.42 -17.04 -2.27
N HIS A 352 -3.80 -17.28 -1.11
CA HIS A 352 -4.43 -17.07 0.20
C HIS A 352 -4.74 -15.60 0.47
N LYS A 353 -3.79 -14.68 0.28
CA LYS A 353 -4.02 -13.23 0.42
C LYS A 353 -5.14 -12.74 -0.50
N LEU A 354 -5.24 -13.25 -1.74
CA LEU A 354 -6.31 -12.93 -2.68
C LEU A 354 -7.67 -13.54 -2.26
N CYS A 355 -7.70 -14.78 -1.75
CA CYS A 355 -8.93 -15.35 -1.19
C CYS A 355 -9.42 -14.55 0.03
N VAL A 356 -8.52 -14.15 0.93
CA VAL A 356 -8.84 -13.25 2.05
C VAL A 356 -9.34 -11.88 1.57
N ARG A 357 -8.76 -11.36 0.48
CA ARG A 357 -9.15 -10.08 -0.13
C ARG A 357 -10.59 -10.08 -0.66
N PHE A 358 -11.00 -11.14 -1.35
CA PHE A 358 -12.27 -11.20 -2.09
C PHE A 358 -13.37 -12.07 -1.46
N ILE A 359 -13.02 -13.15 -0.75
CA ILE A 359 -13.96 -14.09 -0.11
C ILE A 359 -14.13 -13.73 1.37
N GLY A 360 -13.09 -13.80 2.19
CA GLY A 360 -13.19 -13.53 3.62
C GLY A 360 -11.99 -13.97 4.45
N GLU A 361 -11.86 -13.36 5.63
CA GLU A 361 -10.81 -13.54 6.63
C GLU A 361 -10.70 -14.95 7.21
N HIS A 362 -11.77 -15.74 7.14
CA HIS A 362 -11.81 -17.12 7.65
C HIS A 362 -11.27 -18.18 6.69
N ILE A 363 -10.86 -17.81 5.47
CA ILE A 363 -10.26 -18.76 4.52
C ILE A 363 -8.87 -19.20 5.01
N GLY A 364 -8.67 -20.51 5.14
CA GLY A 364 -7.42 -21.14 5.53
C GLY A 364 -6.43 -21.28 4.36
N LEU A 365 -5.13 -21.32 4.68
CA LEU A 365 -4.04 -21.47 3.70
C LEU A 365 -4.13 -22.76 2.86
N ASN A 366 -4.85 -23.77 3.36
CA ASN A 366 -5.00 -25.09 2.74
C ASN A 366 -6.42 -25.36 2.23
N ASP A 367 -7.31 -24.36 2.22
CA ASP A 367 -8.68 -24.52 1.74
C ASP A 367 -8.70 -24.80 0.23
N ARG A 368 -9.72 -25.54 -0.23
CA ARG A 368 -9.85 -25.97 -1.64
C ARG A 368 -9.67 -24.79 -2.61
N VAL A 369 -10.37 -23.67 -2.40
CA VAL A 369 -10.22 -22.47 -3.25
C VAL A 369 -8.79 -21.91 -3.29
N VAL A 370 -8.05 -21.92 -2.18
CA VAL A 370 -6.65 -21.45 -2.13
C VAL A 370 -5.73 -22.39 -2.90
N LEU A 371 -5.91 -23.69 -2.74
CA LEU A 371 -5.13 -24.70 -3.46
C LEU A 371 -5.42 -24.63 -4.98
N ALA A 372 -6.69 -24.50 -5.37
CA ALA A 372 -7.10 -24.33 -6.76
C ALA A 372 -6.54 -23.04 -7.37
N ALA A 373 -6.59 -21.92 -6.65
CA ALA A 373 -6.04 -20.65 -7.10
C ALA A 373 -4.49 -20.69 -7.22
N ARG A 374 -3.79 -21.35 -6.28
CA ARG A 374 -2.34 -21.62 -6.38
C ARG A 374 -2.02 -22.41 -7.64
N ASP A 375 -2.80 -23.45 -7.93
CA ASP A 375 -2.53 -24.34 -9.06
C ASP A 375 -2.88 -23.66 -10.39
N ALA A 376 -3.92 -22.82 -10.44
CA ALA A 376 -4.20 -21.92 -11.55
C ALA A 376 -3.05 -20.92 -11.78
N TYR A 377 -2.55 -20.28 -10.73
CA TYR A 377 -1.41 -19.36 -10.78
C TYR A 377 -0.16 -20.02 -11.35
N LEU A 378 0.22 -21.21 -10.88
CA LEU A 378 1.41 -21.92 -11.33
C LEU A 378 1.26 -22.45 -12.77
N THR A 379 0.08 -22.99 -13.12
CA THR A 379 -0.20 -23.51 -14.46
C THR A 379 -0.22 -22.40 -15.52
N ASN A 380 -0.63 -21.19 -15.15
CA ASN A 380 -0.69 -20.03 -16.05
C ASN A 380 0.53 -19.10 -15.89
N ASP A 381 1.70 -19.63 -15.53
CA ASP A 381 2.97 -18.89 -15.44
C ASP A 381 2.87 -17.56 -14.64
N THR A 382 2.31 -17.66 -13.43
CA THR A 382 2.07 -16.55 -12.48
C THR A 382 1.01 -15.53 -12.88
N ALA A 383 0.17 -15.81 -13.89
CA ALA A 383 -0.88 -14.90 -14.35
C ALA A 383 -1.99 -14.68 -13.30
N ILE A 384 -2.29 -13.42 -13.02
CA ILE A 384 -3.22 -12.98 -11.98
C ILE A 384 -4.67 -13.09 -12.44
N ALA A 385 -4.99 -12.74 -13.69
CA ALA A 385 -6.37 -12.83 -14.21
C ALA A 385 -7.00 -14.25 -14.08
N PRO A 386 -6.36 -15.36 -14.52
CA PRO A 386 -6.92 -16.70 -14.32
C PRO A 386 -6.95 -17.12 -12.84
N THR A 387 -5.97 -16.68 -12.04
CA THR A 387 -5.96 -16.90 -10.58
C THR A 387 -7.18 -16.27 -9.91
N LEU A 388 -7.47 -15.01 -10.23
CA LEU A 388 -8.66 -14.31 -9.76
C LEU A 388 -9.93 -14.99 -10.28
N ARG A 389 -9.99 -15.36 -11.56
CA ARG A 389 -11.15 -16.08 -12.11
C ARG A 389 -11.50 -17.32 -11.29
N THR A 390 -10.50 -18.16 -10.97
CA THR A 390 -10.66 -19.35 -10.13
C THR A 390 -11.23 -19.04 -8.74
N ILE A 391 -10.78 -17.94 -8.11
CA ILE A 391 -11.30 -17.49 -6.81
C ILE A 391 -12.74 -16.99 -6.94
N LEU A 392 -13.00 -16.11 -7.91
CA LEU A 392 -14.26 -15.36 -8.04
C LEU A 392 -15.42 -16.18 -8.63
N THR A 393 -15.14 -17.33 -9.24
CA THR A 393 -16.17 -18.30 -9.68
C THR A 393 -16.28 -19.54 -8.78
N SER A 394 -15.68 -19.51 -7.58
CA SER A 394 -15.72 -20.64 -6.63
C SER A 394 -17.03 -20.72 -5.82
N GLU A 395 -17.33 -21.92 -5.30
CA GLU A 395 -18.42 -22.14 -4.35
C GLU A 395 -18.19 -21.39 -3.02
N GLU A 396 -16.93 -21.25 -2.61
CA GLU A 396 -16.51 -20.49 -1.43
C GLU A 396 -16.79 -19.00 -1.60
N PHE A 397 -16.50 -18.43 -2.79
CA PHE A 397 -16.90 -17.06 -3.10
C PHE A 397 -18.41 -16.92 -3.10
N ALA A 398 -19.14 -17.79 -3.81
CA ALA A 398 -20.60 -17.73 -3.90
C ALA A 398 -21.31 -17.81 -2.53
N ARG A 399 -20.78 -18.60 -1.59
CA ARG A 399 -21.32 -18.76 -0.22
C ARG A 399 -20.88 -17.69 0.76
N SER A 400 -19.93 -16.82 0.42
CA SER A 400 -19.42 -15.78 1.33
C SER A 400 -20.29 -14.52 1.42
N ALA A 401 -21.53 -14.54 0.90
CA ALA A 401 -22.45 -13.40 0.97
C ALA A 401 -22.55 -12.85 2.41
N ASP A 402 -22.36 -11.53 2.55
CA ASP A 402 -22.38 -10.76 3.80
C ASP A 402 -21.43 -11.24 4.95
N ALA A 403 -20.55 -12.21 4.68
CA ALA A 403 -19.64 -12.81 5.68
C ALA A 403 -18.26 -12.14 5.82
N LYS A 404 -18.05 -10.93 5.29
CA LYS A 404 -16.75 -10.22 5.31
C LYS A 404 -16.88 -8.81 5.85
N ILE A 405 -15.99 -8.44 6.76
CA ILE A 405 -15.80 -7.05 7.20
C ILE A 405 -15.17 -6.22 6.05
N ARG A 406 -15.83 -5.12 5.67
CA ARG A 406 -15.37 -4.22 4.60
C ARG A 406 -14.26 -3.29 5.07
N ARG A 407 -13.32 -2.93 4.18
CA ARG A 407 -12.32 -1.88 4.43
C ARG A 407 -12.98 -0.49 4.33
N PRO A 408 -12.44 0.58 4.95
CA PRO A 408 -13.06 1.91 4.92
C PRO A 408 -13.31 2.53 3.53
N LEU A 409 -12.54 2.15 2.51
CA LEU A 409 -12.73 2.60 1.12
C LEU A 409 -13.78 1.77 0.36
N GLU A 410 -14.37 0.73 0.97
CA GLU A 410 -15.29 -0.23 0.35
C GLU A 410 -16.68 -0.09 0.97
N LEU A 411 -17.58 0.55 0.23
CA LEU A 411 -18.92 0.98 0.68
C LEU A 411 -19.97 -0.13 0.70
#